data_AF-A0A3D2R6P3-F1
#
_entry.id   AF-A0A3D2R6P3-F1
#
_cell.length_a   1.000
_cell.length_b   1.000
_cell.length_c   1.000
_cell.angle_alpha   90.00
_cell.angle_beta   90.00
_cell.angle_gamma   90.00
#
_symmetry.space_group_name_H-M   'P 1'
#
loop_
_entity.id
_entity.type
_entity.pdbx_description
1 polymer ?
#
loop_
_entity_poly.entity_id
_entity_poly.type
_entity_poly.pdbx_seq_one_letter_code
_entity_poly.pdbx_strand_id
1 'polypeptide(L)'
;MSASEQPQENTPVAMLWDFFGPNRAQTAEHHLIHLNEFATLKQLTPLALEVLQQQERCVVRFVLPWSLVQKLRPILKPHRGQIWTKSSQE
;
A
#
# COMPACT_ATOMS: atom_id res chain seq x y z
N MET A 1 8.72 35.90 -5.30
CA MET A 1 8.75 34.98 -4.15
C MET A 1 8.02 33.74 -4.58
N SER A 2 8.77 32.67 -4.86
CA SER A 2 8.29 31.47 -5.55
C SER A 2 7.23 30.76 -4.72
N ALA A 3 6.13 30.41 -5.38
CA ALA A 3 5.03 29.66 -4.82
C ALA A 3 5.56 28.39 -4.15
N SER A 4 5.24 28.24 -2.87
CA SER A 4 5.34 26.99 -2.14
C SER A 4 4.31 26.01 -2.71
N GLU A 5 4.65 25.40 -3.84
CA GLU A 5 4.00 24.20 -4.32
C GLU A 5 4.30 23.10 -3.30
N GLN A 6 3.31 22.74 -2.49
CA GLN A 6 3.29 21.48 -1.77
C GLN A 6 2.21 20.59 -2.43
N PRO A 7 2.47 19.95 -3.59
CA PRO A 7 1.47 19.08 -4.21
C PRO A 7 1.58 17.62 -3.75
N GLN A 8 2.35 17.30 -2.70
CA GLN A 8 2.69 15.91 -2.36
C GLN A 8 1.85 15.27 -1.26
N GLU A 9 1.06 16.01 -0.47
CA GLU A 9 0.39 15.44 0.72
C GLU A 9 -0.68 14.40 0.40
N ASN A 10 -1.37 14.57 -0.74
CA ASN A 10 -2.41 13.65 -1.20
C ASN A 10 -1.92 12.68 -2.28
N THR A 11 -0.60 12.64 -2.55
CA THR A 11 -0.07 11.70 -3.54
C THR A 11 -0.32 10.28 -3.06
N PRO A 12 -1.09 9.48 -3.79
CA PRO A 12 -1.35 8.10 -3.40
C PRO A 12 -0.08 7.26 -3.59
N VAL A 13 0.26 6.48 -2.58
CA VAL A 13 1.42 5.61 -2.57
C VAL A 13 1.01 4.20 -2.18
N ALA A 14 1.41 3.25 -3.01
CA ALA A 14 1.24 1.83 -2.79
C ALA A 14 2.38 1.32 -1.90
N MET A 15 2.02 0.87 -0.70
CA MET A 15 2.88 0.00 0.10
C MET A 15 2.73 -1.44 -0.41
N LEU A 16 3.86 -2.10 -0.65
CA LEU A 16 3.92 -3.43 -1.22
C LEU A 16 4.68 -4.37 -0.26
N TRP A 17 4.08 -5.53 0.02
CA TRP A 17 4.71 -6.64 0.73
C TRP A 17 4.82 -7.84 -0.19
N ASP A 18 6.04 -8.29 -0.41
CA ASP A 18 6.36 -9.41 -1.28
C ASP A 18 6.52 -10.70 -0.46
N PHE A 19 5.71 -11.70 -0.76
CA PHE A 19 5.74 -13.02 -0.15
C PHE A 19 6.17 -14.08 -1.19
N PHE A 20 7.12 -14.94 -0.81
CA PHE A 20 7.70 -15.97 -1.68
C PHE A 20 7.50 -17.37 -1.07
N GLY A 21 7.65 -18.41 -1.90
CA GLY A 21 7.56 -19.80 -1.47
C GLY A 21 6.17 -20.42 -1.63
N PRO A 22 5.98 -21.67 -1.17
CA PRO A 22 4.77 -22.46 -1.45
C PRO A 22 3.51 -21.91 -0.76
N ASN A 23 3.64 -21.31 0.42
CA ASN A 23 2.52 -20.77 1.19
C ASN A 23 2.27 -19.27 0.97
N ARG A 24 2.95 -18.66 -0.01
CA ARG A 24 2.89 -17.21 -0.28
C ARG A 24 1.47 -16.65 -0.42
N ALA A 25 0.56 -17.42 -1.02
CA ALA A 25 -0.82 -17.01 -1.24
C ALA A 25 -1.57 -16.89 0.09
N GLN A 26 -1.57 -17.95 0.89
CA GLN A 26 -2.21 -17.97 2.21
C GLN A 26 -1.61 -16.92 3.16
N THR A 27 -0.29 -16.69 3.12
CA THR A 27 0.34 -15.63 3.92
C THR A 27 -0.11 -14.25 3.48
N ALA A 28 -0.17 -14.00 2.16
CA ALA A 28 -0.63 -12.72 1.62
C ALA A 28 -2.11 -12.46 1.95
N GLU A 29 -2.97 -13.48 1.87
CA GLU A 29 -4.39 -13.39 2.23
C GLU A 29 -4.59 -13.11 3.73
N HIS A 30 -3.88 -13.81 4.61
CA HIS A 30 -3.92 -13.48 6.05
C HIS A 30 -3.41 -12.07 6.34
N HIS A 31 -2.35 -11.64 5.67
CA HIS A 31 -1.82 -10.30 5.83
C HIS A 31 -2.81 -9.22 5.36
N LEU A 32 -3.55 -9.48 4.28
CA LEU A 32 -4.63 -8.61 3.79
C LEU A 32 -5.71 -8.41 4.85
N ILE A 33 -6.16 -9.50 5.50
CA ILE A 33 -7.17 -9.45 6.57
C ILE A 33 -6.69 -8.56 7.71
N HIS A 34 -5.45 -8.77 8.19
CA HIS A 34 -4.88 -7.94 9.25
C HIS A 34 -4.75 -6.46 8.86
N LEU A 35 -4.38 -6.16 7.61
CA LEU A 35 -4.33 -4.77 7.13
C LEU A 35 -5.73 -4.15 7.07
N ASN A 36 -6.75 -4.92 6.69
CA ASN A 36 -8.14 -4.46 6.64
C ASN A 36 -8.69 -4.18 8.06
N GLU A 37 -8.40 -5.05 9.02
CA GLU A 37 -8.73 -4.83 10.43
C GLU A 37 -8.00 -3.60 10.98
N PHE A 38 -6.70 -3.47 10.70
CA PHE A 38 -5.91 -2.31 11.10
C PHE A 38 -6.48 -1.01 10.50
N ALA A 39 -6.84 -1.01 9.22
CA ALA A 39 -7.46 0.13 8.55
C ALA A 39 -8.79 0.49 9.23
N THR A 40 -9.62 -0.50 9.55
CA THR A 40 -10.90 -0.28 10.26
C THR A 40 -10.68 0.31 11.65
N LEU A 41 -9.76 -0.24 12.44
CA LEU A 41 -9.44 0.25 13.80
C LEU A 41 -8.88 1.67 13.79
N LYS A 42 -8.08 2.01 12.77
CA LYS A 42 -7.48 3.34 12.60
C LYS A 42 -8.35 4.30 11.78
N GLN A 43 -9.56 3.89 11.37
CA GLN A 43 -10.48 4.65 10.51
C GLN A 43 -9.80 5.16 9.23
N LEU A 44 -8.93 4.32 8.65
CA LEU A 44 -8.24 4.59 7.41
C LEU A 44 -9.10 4.10 6.25
N THR A 45 -9.24 4.93 5.22
CA THR A 45 -9.89 4.54 3.97
C THR A 45 -8.82 4.38 2.90
N PRO A 46 -8.30 3.16 2.67
CA PRO A 46 -7.35 2.93 1.58
C PRO A 46 -8.01 3.13 0.22
N LEU A 47 -7.24 3.64 -0.73
CA LEU A 47 -7.66 3.75 -2.13
C LEU A 47 -7.71 2.38 -2.81
N ALA A 48 -6.84 1.46 -2.38
CA ALA A 48 -6.85 0.06 -2.78
C ALA A 48 -6.19 -0.80 -1.69
N LEU A 49 -6.75 -1.97 -1.44
CA LEU A 49 -6.20 -2.98 -0.54
C LEU A 49 -6.49 -4.35 -1.15
N GLU A 50 -5.47 -5.00 -1.72
CA GLU A 50 -5.65 -6.23 -2.49
C GLU A 50 -4.40 -7.13 -2.46
N VAL A 51 -4.60 -8.41 -2.73
CA VAL A 51 -3.53 -9.39 -2.95
C VAL A 51 -3.35 -9.60 -4.45
N LEU A 52 -2.15 -9.35 -4.94
CA LEU A 52 -1.73 -9.65 -6.31
C LEU A 52 -0.98 -10.96 -6.32
N GLN A 53 -1.61 -12.01 -6.82
CA GLN A 53 -0.95 -13.30 -7.00
C GLN A 53 -0.17 -13.30 -8.32
N GLN A 54 1.13 -13.58 -8.25
CA GLN A 54 2.01 -13.77 -9.40
C GLN A 54 2.58 -15.19 -9.39
N GLN A 55 3.13 -15.63 -10.53
CA GLN A 55 3.62 -17.01 -10.71
C GLN A 55 4.68 -17.42 -9.69
N GLU A 56 5.55 -16.51 -9.25
CA GLU A 56 6.65 -16.81 -8.32
C GLU A 56 6.49 -16.16 -6.93
N ARG A 57 5.61 -15.16 -6.82
CA ARG A 57 5.41 -14.38 -5.58
C ARG A 57 3.97 -13.91 -5.43
N CYS A 58 3.55 -13.62 -4.21
CA CYS A 58 2.31 -12.90 -3.95
C CYS A 58 2.65 -11.54 -3.35
N VAL A 59 1.93 -10.51 -3.76
CA VAL A 59 2.18 -9.14 -3.31
C VAL A 59 0.93 -8.57 -2.69
N VAL A 60 1.00 -8.17 -1.42
CA VAL A 60 -0.09 -7.39 -0.82
C VAL A 60 0.14 -5.93 -1.16
N ARG A 61 -0.86 -5.28 -1.74
CA ARG A 61 -0.86 -3.87 -2.11
C ARG A 61 -1.79 -3.11 -1.17
N PHE A 62 -1.29 -2.06 -0.54
CA PHE A 62 -2.07 -1.13 0.29
C PHE A 62 -1.79 0.30 -0.14
N VAL A 63 -2.75 0.93 -0.80
CA VAL A 63 -2.61 2.28 -1.37
C VAL A 63 -3.26 3.31 -0.45
N LEU A 64 -2.44 4.26 0.01
CA LEU A 64 -2.85 5.33 0.92
C LEU A 64 -2.23 6.67 0.48
N PRO A 65 -2.81 7.80 0.90
CA PRO A 65 -2.18 9.12 0.76
C PRO A 65 -0.79 9.17 1.40
N TRP A 66 0.13 9.91 0.79
CA TRP A 66 1.52 10.08 1.24
C TRP A 66 1.63 10.46 2.72
N SER A 67 0.78 11.39 3.18
CA SER A 67 0.73 11.84 4.58
C SER A 67 0.49 10.69 5.58
N LEU A 68 -0.38 9.73 5.23
CA LEU A 68 -0.61 8.52 6.03
C LEU A 68 0.54 7.53 5.87
N VAL A 69 1.08 7.38 4.65
CA VAL A 69 2.22 6.49 4.39
C VAL A 69 3.42 6.87 5.25
N GLN A 70 3.73 8.17 5.40
CA GLN A 70 4.83 8.63 6.26
C GLN A 70 4.65 8.19 7.73
N LYS A 71 3.41 8.26 8.25
CA LYS A 71 3.09 7.85 9.63
C LYS A 71 3.11 6.33 9.81
N LEU A 72 2.65 5.59 8.80
CA LEU A 72 2.45 4.13 8.88
C LEU A 72 3.68 3.33 8.45
N ARG A 73 4.55 3.87 7.59
CA ARG A 73 5.78 3.23 7.13
C ARG A 73 6.65 2.67 8.26
N PRO A 74 6.96 3.39 9.36
CA PRO A 74 7.76 2.84 10.45
C PRO A 74 7.06 1.71 11.24
N ILE A 75 5.72 1.70 11.23
CA ILE A 75 4.90 0.73 11.96
C ILE A 75 4.75 -0.56 11.15
N LEU A 76 4.34 -0.42 9.88
CA LEU A 76 3.98 -1.54 9.00
C LEU A 76 5.17 -2.11 8.22
N LYS A 77 6.29 -1.37 8.14
CA LYS A 77 7.56 -1.78 7.50
C LYS A 77 7.36 -2.49 6.14
N PRO A 78 6.75 -1.82 5.14
CA PRO A 78 6.59 -2.41 3.82
C PRO A 78 7.94 -2.74 3.18
N HIS A 79 7.99 -3.78 2.36
CA HIS A 79 9.21 -4.13 1.60
C HIS A 79 9.54 -3.03 0.60
N ARG A 80 8.50 -2.51 -0.08
CA ARG A 80 8.66 -1.50 -1.14
C ARG A 80 7.52 -0.49 -1.09
N GLY A 81 7.79 0.74 -1.52
CA GLY A 81 6.80 1.80 -1.70
C GLY A 81 6.87 2.34 -3.12
N GLN A 82 5.74 2.50 -3.79
CA GLN A 82 5.66 3.02 -5.14
C GLN A 82 4.59 4.11 -5.23
N ILE A 83 4.89 5.21 -5.93
CA ILE A 83 3.88 6.23 -6.22
C ILE A 83 2.81 5.60 -7.12
N TRP A 84 1.57 5.62 -6.66
CA TRP A 84 0.45 5.05 -7.38
C TRP A 84 -0.07 6.07 -8.39
N THR A 85 0.51 6.07 -9.58
CA THR A 85 -0.07 6.81 -10.70
C THR A 85 -1.21 5.97 -11.28
N LYS A 86 -2.44 6.44 -11.19
CA LYS A 86 -3.48 6.00 -12.14
C LYS A 86 -3.02 6.51 -13.50
N SER A 87 -2.29 5.69 -14.24
CA SER A 87 -1.92 6.02 -15.60
C SER A 87 -3.22 6.14 -16.39
N SER A 88 -3.55 7.37 -16.79
CA SER A 88 -4.59 7.65 -17.77
C SER A 88 -4.36 6.76 -18.99
N GLN A 89 -5.29 5.87 -19.28
CA GLN A 89 -5.51 5.42 -20.64
C GLN A 89 -6.77 6.12 -21.11
N GLU A 90 -6.53 7.06 -22.03
CA GLU A 90 -7.49 7.78 -22.85
C GLU A 90 -7.81 6.95 -24.10
#